data_AF-A0A0A8K0N8-F1
#
_entry.id   AF-A0A0A8K0N8-F1
#
_cell.length_a   1.000
_cell.length_b   1.000
_cell.length_c   1.000
_cell.angle_alpha   90.00
_cell.angle_beta   90.00
_cell.angle_gamma   90.00
#
_symmetry.space_group_name_H-M   'P 1'
#
loop_
_entity.id
_entity.type
_entity.pdbx_description
1 polymer ?
#
loop_
_entity_poly.entity_id
_entity_poly.type
_entity_poly.pdbx_seq_one_letter_code
_entity_poly.pdbx_strand_id
1 'polypeptide(L)' 'MTIQGGSQLVWTVRCDFCDAEECVPNGNAETFFDVIDLIKKLGWRVFRMGREWKHQCPKCREEEFAG' A
#
# COMPACT_ATOMS: atom_id res chain seq x y z
N MET A 1 -18.96 10.04 27.61
CA MET A 1 -19.37 9.25 26.44
C MET A 1 -18.23 8.31 26.11
N THR A 2 -18.37 7.04 26.45
CA THR A 2 -17.30 6.04 26.32
C THR A 2 -17.44 5.41 24.96
N ILE A 3 -16.58 5.79 24.00
CA ILE A 3 -16.57 5.14 22.69
C ILE A 3 -15.68 3.90 22.82
N GLN A 4 -16.29 2.78 23.20
CA GLN A 4 -15.73 1.46 22.93
C GLN A 4 -15.87 1.21 21.43
N GLY A 5 -14.76 1.23 20.71
CA GLY A 5 -14.70 0.97 19.28
C GLY A 5 -13.25 1.05 18.87
N GLY A 6 -12.53 -0.08 18.99
CA GLY A 6 -11.14 -0.19 18.54
C GLY A 6 -11.10 0.02 17.04
N SER A 7 -10.93 1.27 16.61
CA SER A 7 -10.63 1.63 15.23
C SER A 7 -9.30 0.97 14.91
N GLN A 8 -9.35 -0.23 14.34
CA GLN A 8 -8.18 -0.84 13.74
C GLN A 8 -7.72 0.15 12.67
N LEU A 9 -6.64 0.87 12.95
CA LEU A 9 -6.04 1.77 11.99
C LEU A 9 -5.80 0.94 10.71
N VAL A 10 -6.21 1.47 9.57
CA VAL A 10 -5.97 0.86 8.26
C VAL A 10 -5.31 1.92 7.40
N TRP A 11 -4.30 1.53 6.66
CA TRP A 11 -3.66 2.38 5.67
C TRP A 11 -4.26 2.05 4.32
N THR A 12 -4.69 3.07 3.57
CA THR A 12 -5.12 2.89 2.20
C THR A 12 -3.94 3.19 1.28
N VAL A 13 -3.53 2.20 0.48
CA VAL A 13 -2.55 2.39 -0.59
C VAL A 13 -3.28 2.45 -1.93
N ARG A 14 -2.91 3.40 -2.79
CA ARG A 14 -3.48 3.56 -4.14
C ARG A 14 -2.41 3.30 -5.19
N CYS A 15 -2.77 2.55 -6.23
CA CYS A 15 -1.94 2.31 -7.40
C CYS A 15 -1.88 3.56 -8.27
N ASP A 16 -0.68 4.02 -8.62
CA ASP A 16 -0.46 5.16 -9.53
C ASP A 16 -0.76 4.84 -11.01
N PHE A 17 -1.02 3.57 -11.35
CA PHE A 17 -1.17 3.09 -12.75
C PHE A 17 -2.61 2.76 -13.13
N CYS A 18 -3.38 2.22 -12.18
CA CYS A 18 -4.78 1.83 -12.41
C CYS A 18 -5.75 2.39 -11.37
N ASP A 19 -5.27 3.24 -10.46
CA ASP A 19 -6.01 3.83 -9.35
C ASP A 19 -6.70 2.82 -8.41
N ALA A 20 -6.35 1.54 -8.50
CA ALA A 20 -6.82 0.52 -7.55
C ALA A 20 -6.36 0.85 -6.13
N GLU A 21 -7.27 0.75 -5.18
CA GLU A 21 -7.01 0.97 -3.76
C GLU A 21 -7.03 -0.36 -3.00
N GLU A 22 -6.14 -0.49 -2.02
CA GLU A 22 -6.11 -1.63 -1.12
C GLU A 22 -5.94 -1.17 0.33
N CYS A 23 -6.75 -1.75 1.22
CA CYS A 23 -6.70 -1.47 2.65
C CYS A 23 -5.72 -2.42 3.33
N VAL A 24 -4.69 -1.86 3.96
CA VAL A 24 -3.65 -2.58 4.68
C VAL A 24 -3.94 -2.46 6.17
N PRO A 25 -4.17 -3.56 6.89
CA PRO A 25 -4.37 -3.51 8.33
C PRO A 25 -3.11 -2.98 9.01
N ASN A 26 -3.25 -2.02 9.92
CA ASN A 26 -2.09 -1.38 10.54
C ASN A 26 -1.21 -2.39 11.29
N GLY A 27 -1.76 -3.44 11.91
CA GLY A 27 -0.98 -4.60 12.36
C GLY A 27 0.23 -4.34 13.29
N ASN A 28 0.34 -3.13 13.86
CA ASN A 28 1.49 -2.51 14.57
C ASN A 28 2.50 -1.71 13.72
N ALA A 29 2.16 -1.30 12.50
CA ALA A 29 2.95 -0.36 11.71
C ALA A 29 2.84 1.04 12.32
N GLU A 30 3.87 1.41 13.08
CA GLU A 30 3.93 2.73 13.72
C GLU A 30 4.56 3.77 12.79
N THR A 31 5.32 3.33 11.77
CA THR A 31 6.03 4.21 10.85
C THR A 31 5.63 4.00 9.38
N PHE A 32 5.84 5.02 8.55
CA PHE A 32 5.67 4.94 7.10
C PHE A 32 6.47 3.77 6.48
N PHE A 33 7.68 3.50 6.99
CA PHE A 33 8.52 2.41 6.49
C PHE A 33 7.93 1.03 6.76
N ASP A 34 7.29 0.83 7.92
CA ASP A 34 6.59 -0.42 8.24
C ASP A 34 5.43 -0.67 7.26
N VAL A 35 4.69 0.39 6.90
CA VAL A 35 3.63 0.31 5.89
C VAL A 35 4.20 -0.05 4.52
N ILE A 36 5.34 0.54 4.12
CA ILE A 36 6.03 0.20 2.87
C ILE A 36 6.45 -1.27 2.84
N ASP A 37 6.99 -1.79 3.93
CA ASP A 37 7.36 -3.22 4.01
C ASP A 37 6.14 -4.14 3.98
N LEU A 38 5.01 -3.74 4.59
CA LEU A 38 3.75 -4.49 4.50
C LEU A 38 3.22 -4.53 3.08
N ILE A 39 3.12 -3.41 2.36
CA ILE A 39 2.60 -3.42 0.98
C ILE A 39 3.52 -4.17 0.02
N LYS A 40 4.85 -4.12 0.24
CA LYS A 40 5.79 -4.95 -0.51
C LYS A 40 5.55 -6.44 -0.30
N LYS A 41 5.23 -6.87 0.93
CA LYS A 41 4.84 -8.27 1.23
C LYS A 41 3.53 -8.67 0.55
N LEU A 42 2.61 -7.73 0.37
CA LEU A 42 1.38 -7.91 -0.42
C LEU A 42 1.63 -7.93 -1.95
N GLY A 43 2.89 -7.78 -2.37
CA GLY A 43 3.31 -7.86 -3.78
C GLY A 43 3.33 -6.51 -4.50
N TRP A 44 3.02 -5.40 -3.81
CA TRP A 44 3.12 -4.06 -4.38
C TRP A 44 4.58 -3.69 -4.64
N ARG A 45 4.80 -2.96 -5.73
CA ARG A 45 6.11 -2.40 -6.07
C ARG A 45 6.09 -0.91 -5.71
N VAL A 46 7.06 -0.51 -4.90
CA VAL A 46 7.26 0.90 -4.53
C VAL A 46 8.60 1.35 -5.09
N PHE A 47 8.61 2.38 -5.93
CA PHE A 47 9.81 2.86 -6.60
C PHE A 47 9.76 4.38 -6.78
N ARG A 48 10.90 4.99 -7.11
CA ARG A 48 10.97 6.43 -7.37
C ARG A 48 10.98 6.68 -8.87
N MET A 49 10.13 7.60 -9.32
CA MET A 49 10.21 8.20 -10.66
C MET A 49 10.46 9.70 -10.48
N GLY A 50 11.68 10.14 -10.81
CA GLY A 50 12.10 11.52 -10.55
C GLY A 50 12.13 11.84 -9.05
N ARG A 51 11.32 12.82 -8.62
CA ARG A 51 11.23 13.26 -7.20
C ARG A 51 10.08 12.62 -6.44
N GLU A 52 9.24 11.83 -7.10
CA GLU A 52 8.01 11.26 -6.53
C GLU A 52 8.16 9.76 -6.28
N TRP A 53 7.49 9.28 -5.23
CA TRP A 53 7.32 7.85 -4.98
C TRP A 53 6.07 7.37 -5.73
N LYS A 54 6.20 6.23 -6.38
CA LYS A 54 5.13 5.57 -7.14
C LYS A 54 4.86 4.20 -6.53
N HIS A 55 3.57 3.85 -6.49
CA HIS A 55 3.05 2.59 -6.00
C HIS A 55 2.37 1.86 -7.16
N GLN A 56 2.84 0.66 -7.46
CA GLN A 56 2.26 -0.18 -8.51
C GLN A 56 1.71 -1.45 -7.84
N CYS A 57 0.43 -1.72 -8.07
CA CYS A 57 -0.22 -2.91 -7.53
C CYS A 57 0.28 -4.18 -8.24
N PRO A 58 0.08 -5.36 -7.64
CA PRO A 58 0.51 -6.63 -8.22
C PRO A 58 -0.04 -6.85 -9.64
N LYS A 59 -1.30 -6.50 -9.88
CA LYS A 59 -1.96 -6.66 -11.19
C LYS A 59 -1.23 -5.89 -12.29
N CYS A 60 -1.01 -4.59 -12.09
CA CYS A 60 -0.29 -3.76 -13.07
C CYS A 60 1.16 -4.20 -13.25
N ARG A 61 1.77 -4.78 -12.20
CA ARG A 61 3.11 -5.35 -12.31
C ARG A 61 3.10 -6.61 -13.15
N GLU A 62 2.16 -7.53 -12.95
CA GLU A 62 2.06 -8.76 -13.74
C GLU A 62 1.81 -8.48 -15.23
N GLU A 63 1.01 -7.47 -15.55
CA GLU A 63 0.79 -7.03 -16.94
C GLU A 63 2.07 -6.50 -17.62
N GLU A 64 3.02 -5.93 -16.86
CA GLU A 64 4.32 -5.45 -17.37
C GLU A 64 5.25 -6.59 -17.80
N PHE A 65 5.14 -7.79 -17.20
CA PHE A 65 5.99 -8.95 -17.48
C PHE A 65 5.34 -10.02 -18.37
N ALA A 66 4.05 -9.86 -18.71
CA ALA A 66 3.32 -10.76 -19.61
C ALA A 66 3.45 -10.37 -21.10
N GLY A 67 4.19 -9.30 -21.40
CA GLY A 67 4.46 -8.78 -22.74
C GLY A 67 5.83 -9.17 -23.29
#